data_AF-A0A923C770-F1
#
_entry.id   AF-A0A923C770-F1
#
_cell.length_a   1.000
_cell.length_b   1.000
_cell.length_c   1.000
_cell.angle_alpha   90.00
_cell.angle_beta   90.00
_cell.angle_gamma   90.00
#
_symmetry.space_group_name_H-M   'P 1'
#
loop_
_entity.id
_entity.type
_entity.pdbx_description
1 polymer ?
#
loop_
_entity_poly.entity_id
_entity_poly.type
_entity_poly.pdbx_seq_one_letter_code
_entity_poly.pdbx_strand_id
1 'polypeptide(L)'
;EQMRINRGDFGKPGVNSPFRSRTPEENLARFREMRDGRHEDGSMVLRSKIDMASPNINMRDPAIYRIRRATHHHTGDKWCIYPMYTYAHPIEDALEQITHSFCTLEFEDQRPFYDWLLERLTEGGLLKAPPPRQYEFARLNLTYVITSKRKLAQLVYDHKVSGWDDPRMPTIVGLRRRGYTPESIQLFAERIGVTKSDSWIDYSTLEGCLREDLENKAHRGMAVLDPVKLVLTNWAEAFGSDDYTEDCTQPALPHSAIAEGQTPPPDRVFKIGKHVWIEREDFEEVPPKGYKRLFPGNVVRLKGGYVIECTGCAKDADGRVSQVHAKVIPGTKSGTPGADSVKAKAAITWVSVASGVEAEVRLYDRLFSDPQPDAGGKDFIEALNPNSLKVVTAYVEPSLATAMPDEKFQFERFGYFVADRVDHATGSKPVFNRVTGLKDSWGK
;
A
#
# COMPACT_ATOMS: atom_id res chain seq x y z
N GLU A 1 10.27 -35.63 -19.25
CA GLU A 1 11.72 -35.71 -19.44
C GLU A 1 12.17 -35.69 -20.90
N GLN A 2 11.79 -36.65 -21.74
CA GLN A 2 12.24 -36.73 -23.14
C GLN A 2 12.02 -35.44 -23.95
N MET A 3 10.89 -34.75 -23.75
CA MET A 3 10.61 -33.47 -24.42
C MET A 3 11.62 -32.38 -24.09
N ARG A 4 12.12 -32.33 -22.84
CA ARG A 4 13.15 -31.38 -22.40
C ARG A 4 14.47 -31.67 -23.10
N ILE A 5 14.90 -32.93 -23.11
CA ILE A 5 16.13 -33.39 -23.75
C ILE A 5 16.10 -33.08 -25.26
N ASN A 6 15.00 -33.38 -25.94
CA ASN A 6 14.86 -33.14 -27.37
C ASN A 6 14.73 -31.66 -27.73
N ARG A 7 14.36 -30.78 -26.80
CA ARG A 7 14.28 -29.33 -27.05
C ARG A 7 15.65 -28.68 -27.22
N GLY A 8 16.71 -29.31 -26.69
CA GLY A 8 18.05 -28.73 -26.65
C GLY A 8 18.13 -27.52 -25.70
N ASP A 9 19.16 -26.71 -25.89
CA ASP A 9 19.43 -25.50 -25.09
C ASP A 9 19.96 -24.36 -26.00
N PHE A 10 20.56 -23.33 -25.40
CA PHE A 10 21.12 -22.18 -26.13
C PHE A 10 22.40 -22.51 -26.91
N GLY A 11 23.11 -23.58 -26.57
CA GLY A 11 24.31 -24.06 -27.27
C GLY A 11 24.07 -25.26 -28.18
N LYS A 12 22.96 -25.99 -27.99
CA LYS A 12 22.62 -27.20 -28.73
C LYS A 12 21.22 -27.10 -29.38
N PRO A 13 21.12 -27.28 -30.71
CA PRO A 13 19.82 -27.28 -31.39
C PRO A 13 18.95 -28.46 -30.94
N GLY A 14 17.64 -28.31 -31.06
CA GLY A 14 16.69 -29.35 -30.75
C GLY A 14 16.65 -30.46 -31.81
N VAL A 15 16.09 -31.61 -31.43
CA VAL A 15 15.94 -32.79 -32.28
C VAL A 15 14.46 -33.12 -32.47
N ASN A 16 14.08 -33.43 -33.71
CA ASN A 16 12.71 -33.81 -34.04
C ASN A 16 12.23 -34.98 -33.18
N SER A 17 11.00 -34.86 -32.67
CA SER A 17 10.30 -35.99 -32.04
C SER A 17 10.12 -37.14 -33.05
N PRO A 18 10.21 -38.41 -32.63
CA PRO A 18 9.88 -39.54 -33.51
C PRO A 18 8.44 -39.48 -34.05
N PHE A 19 7.58 -38.71 -33.38
CA PHE A 19 6.17 -38.54 -33.77
C PHE A 19 5.92 -37.33 -34.70
N ARG A 20 6.95 -36.55 -35.06
CA ARG A 20 6.80 -35.29 -35.82
C ARG A 20 6.30 -35.51 -37.25
N SER A 21 6.53 -36.70 -37.81
CA SER A 21 6.16 -37.08 -39.18
C SER A 21 4.75 -37.70 -39.32
N ARG A 22 3.96 -37.80 -38.24
CA ARG A 22 2.57 -38.28 -38.30
C ARG A 22 1.74 -37.48 -39.31
N THR A 23 0.83 -38.16 -40.01
CA THR A 23 -0.06 -37.52 -40.98
C THR A 23 -1.13 -36.66 -40.28
N PRO A 24 -1.80 -35.74 -40.99
CA PRO A 24 -2.90 -34.98 -40.43
C PRO A 24 -4.02 -35.85 -39.82
N GLU A 25 -4.35 -36.96 -40.46
CA GLU A 25 -5.41 -37.89 -40.03
C GLU A 25 -5.04 -38.58 -38.73
N GLU A 26 -3.80 -39.08 -38.61
CA GLU A 26 -3.28 -39.69 -37.39
C GLU A 26 -3.28 -38.70 -36.22
N ASN A 27 -2.86 -37.46 -36.47
CA ASN A 27 -2.84 -36.42 -35.45
C ASN A 27 -4.26 -36.04 -34.99
N LEU A 28 -5.21 -35.94 -35.92
CA LEU A 28 -6.60 -35.63 -35.60
C LEU A 28 -7.26 -36.74 -34.77
N ALA A 29 -6.99 -38.01 -35.11
CA ALA A 29 -7.46 -39.15 -34.32
C ALA A 29 -6.90 -39.10 -32.89
N ARG A 30 -5.58 -38.93 -32.72
CA ARG A 30 -4.96 -38.83 -31.39
C ARG A 30 -5.45 -37.64 -30.60
N PHE A 31 -5.63 -36.48 -31.22
CA PHE A 31 -6.12 -35.30 -30.51
C PHE A 31 -7.56 -35.47 -30.01
N ARG A 32 -8.43 -36.15 -30.78
CA ARG A 32 -9.77 -36.53 -30.33
C ARG A 32 -9.70 -37.51 -29.15
N GLU A 33 -8.83 -38.51 -29.20
CA GLU A 33 -8.63 -39.43 -28.06
C GLU A 33 -8.17 -38.69 -26.78
N MET A 34 -7.27 -37.70 -26.92
CA MET A 34 -6.85 -36.85 -25.80
C MET A 34 -8.04 -36.10 -25.20
N ARG A 35 -8.86 -35.46 -26.04
CA ARG A 35 -10.07 -34.73 -25.63
C ARG A 35 -11.10 -35.65 -24.97
N ASP A 36 -11.26 -36.87 -25.49
CA ASP A 36 -12.20 -37.86 -25.02
C ASP A 36 -11.70 -38.60 -23.75
N GLY A 37 -10.58 -38.15 -23.15
CA GLY A 37 -10.09 -38.62 -21.86
C GLY A 37 -9.49 -40.03 -21.86
N ARG A 38 -9.10 -40.55 -23.03
CA ARG A 38 -8.59 -41.92 -23.21
C ARG A 38 -7.13 -42.13 -22.77
N HIS A 39 -6.44 -41.05 -22.40
CA HIS A 39 -5.01 -41.03 -22.11
C HIS A 39 -4.73 -40.36 -20.76
N GLU A 40 -3.74 -40.84 -20.02
CA GLU A 40 -3.39 -40.32 -18.68
C GLU A 40 -2.80 -38.90 -18.73
N ASP A 41 -2.85 -38.19 -17.60
CA ASP A 41 -2.27 -36.85 -17.48
C ASP A 41 -0.77 -36.87 -17.80
N GLY A 42 -0.32 -35.91 -18.63
CA GLY A 42 1.08 -35.82 -19.06
C GLY A 42 1.57 -36.90 -20.04
N SER A 43 0.74 -37.89 -20.39
CA SER A 43 1.11 -38.94 -21.35
C SER A 43 1.24 -38.44 -22.79
N MET A 44 0.48 -37.38 -23.15
CA MET A 44 0.49 -36.77 -24.48
C MET A 44 0.31 -35.26 -24.43
N VAL A 45 0.89 -34.57 -25.42
CA VAL A 45 0.70 -33.14 -25.68
C VAL A 45 0.53 -32.91 -27.18
N LEU A 46 -0.28 -31.92 -27.55
CA LEU A 46 -0.29 -31.39 -28.92
C LEU A 46 0.79 -30.31 -29.02
N ARG A 47 1.57 -30.32 -30.09
CA ARG A 47 2.65 -29.35 -30.34
C ARG A 47 2.49 -28.71 -31.70
N SER A 48 2.84 -27.44 -31.81
CA SER A 48 3.02 -26.78 -33.12
C SER A 48 4.22 -27.41 -33.83
N LYS A 49 4.17 -27.47 -35.17
CA LYS A 49 5.27 -27.95 -36.01
C LYS A 49 5.91 -26.74 -36.69
N ILE A 50 7.07 -26.31 -36.19
CA ILE A 50 7.79 -25.10 -36.62
C ILE A 50 9.23 -25.47 -36.97
N ASP A 51 10.21 -25.16 -36.12
CA ASP A 51 11.63 -25.40 -36.36
C ASP A 51 12.36 -25.78 -35.06
N MET A 52 12.76 -27.06 -34.97
CA MET A 52 13.51 -27.57 -33.82
C MET A 52 14.94 -27.01 -33.72
N ALA A 53 15.49 -26.45 -34.80
CA ALA A 53 16.82 -25.86 -34.83
C ALA A 53 16.82 -24.35 -34.55
N SER A 54 15.65 -23.73 -34.35
CA SER A 54 15.54 -22.28 -34.17
C SER A 54 16.42 -21.79 -33.00
N PRO A 55 17.11 -20.64 -33.15
CA PRO A 55 17.82 -20.03 -32.03
C PRO A 55 16.86 -19.58 -30.92
N ASN A 56 15.60 -19.28 -31.26
CA ASN A 56 14.56 -19.01 -30.27
C ASN A 56 13.92 -20.33 -29.79
N ILE A 57 14.15 -20.66 -28.52
CA ILE A 57 13.65 -21.89 -27.88
C ILE A 57 12.11 -21.98 -27.88
N ASN A 58 11.40 -20.85 -27.96
CA ASN A 58 9.93 -20.81 -28.04
C ASN A 58 9.40 -21.23 -29.42
N MET A 59 10.25 -21.20 -30.46
CA MET A 59 9.91 -21.68 -31.81
C MET A 59 10.21 -23.17 -32.01
N ARG A 60 10.80 -23.84 -31.02
CA ARG A 60 11.14 -25.27 -31.09
C ARG A 60 9.94 -26.17 -30.78
N ASP A 61 9.00 -26.21 -31.72
CA ASP A 61 7.75 -26.98 -31.66
C ASP A 61 7.07 -26.84 -30.28
N PRO A 62 6.61 -25.64 -29.86
CA PRO A 62 6.04 -25.46 -28.53
C PRO A 62 4.77 -26.30 -28.33
N ALA A 63 4.55 -26.75 -27.09
CA ALA A 63 3.30 -27.41 -26.72
C ALA A 63 2.15 -26.41 -26.73
N ILE A 64 1.00 -26.82 -27.28
CA ILE A 64 -0.19 -25.99 -27.42
C ILE A 64 -1.41 -26.55 -26.66
N TYR A 65 -1.46 -27.86 -26.42
CA TYR A 65 -2.42 -28.49 -25.50
C TYR A 65 -1.74 -29.55 -24.64
N ARG A 66 -2.22 -29.72 -23.41
CA ARG A 66 -1.86 -30.81 -22.50
C ARG A 66 -3.08 -31.49 -21.91
N ILE A 67 -2.95 -32.77 -21.58
CA ILE A 67 -3.94 -33.50 -20.77
C ILE A 67 -3.74 -33.11 -19.30
N ARG A 68 -4.83 -32.72 -18.65
CA ARG A 68 -4.91 -32.49 -17.20
C ARG A 68 -6.34 -32.73 -16.74
N ARG A 69 -6.57 -33.70 -15.85
CA ARG A 69 -7.87 -33.92 -15.22
C ARG A 69 -7.96 -33.07 -13.97
N ALA A 70 -8.59 -31.91 -14.07
CA ALA A 70 -8.88 -31.03 -12.96
C ALA A 70 -10.20 -30.31 -13.20
N THR A 71 -11.04 -30.18 -12.18
CA THR A 71 -12.29 -29.43 -12.29
C THR A 71 -11.99 -27.96 -12.56
N HIS A 72 -12.45 -27.45 -13.70
CA HIS A 72 -12.27 -26.05 -14.07
C HIS A 72 -13.35 -25.19 -13.44
N HIS A 73 -12.97 -24.06 -12.86
CA HIS A 73 -13.88 -23.15 -12.15
C HIS A 73 -15.08 -22.66 -12.99
N HIS A 74 -14.93 -22.57 -14.32
CA HIS A 74 -16.01 -22.12 -15.22
C HIS A 74 -16.65 -23.25 -16.05
N THR A 75 -15.89 -24.29 -16.41
CA THR A 75 -16.34 -25.32 -17.37
C THR A 75 -16.51 -26.69 -16.72
N GLY A 76 -16.34 -26.79 -15.40
CA GLY A 76 -16.42 -28.03 -14.64
C GLY A 76 -15.48 -29.08 -15.21
N ASP A 77 -16.01 -30.30 -15.38
CA ASP A 77 -15.27 -31.46 -15.90
C ASP A 77 -15.52 -31.69 -17.41
N LYS A 78 -16.03 -30.67 -18.14
CA LYS A 78 -16.31 -30.78 -19.58
C LYS A 78 -15.07 -31.07 -20.42
N TRP A 79 -13.90 -30.61 -19.97
CA TRP A 79 -12.64 -30.72 -20.70
C TRP A 79 -11.60 -31.43 -19.82
N CYS A 80 -10.83 -32.33 -20.42
CA CYS A 80 -9.65 -32.94 -19.81
C CYS A 80 -8.34 -32.54 -20.53
N ILE A 81 -8.44 -31.71 -21.55
CA ILE A 81 -7.31 -31.08 -22.24
C ILE A 81 -7.43 -29.56 -22.10
N TYR A 82 -6.31 -28.90 -21.86
CA TYR A 82 -6.26 -27.46 -21.68
C TYR A 82 -5.20 -26.84 -22.58
N PRO A 83 -5.48 -25.68 -23.18
CA PRO A 83 -4.50 -24.98 -24.01
C PRO A 83 -3.36 -24.44 -23.13
N MET A 84 -2.20 -24.28 -23.73
CA MET A 84 -1.08 -23.57 -23.12
C MET A 84 -1.27 -22.06 -23.29
N TYR A 85 -0.79 -21.26 -22.33
CA TYR A 85 -0.88 -19.78 -22.39
C TYR A 85 -0.44 -19.22 -23.74
N THR A 86 0.72 -19.69 -24.25
CA THR A 86 1.31 -19.25 -25.52
C THR A 86 0.41 -19.48 -26.73
N TYR A 87 -0.51 -20.46 -26.66
CA TYR A 87 -1.45 -20.77 -27.73
C TYR A 87 -2.78 -20.04 -27.56
N ALA A 88 -3.29 -19.94 -26.32
CA ALA A 88 -4.57 -19.29 -26.03
C ALA A 88 -4.48 -17.77 -26.21
N HIS A 89 -3.45 -17.14 -25.65
CA HIS A 89 -3.31 -15.67 -25.57
C HIS A 89 -3.42 -14.96 -26.94
N PRO A 90 -2.69 -15.36 -28.01
CA PRO A 90 -2.81 -14.69 -29.30
C PRO A 90 -4.19 -14.89 -29.94
N ILE A 91 -4.80 -16.08 -29.76
CA ILE A 91 -6.11 -16.40 -30.33
C ILE A 91 -7.20 -15.57 -29.63
N GLU A 92 -7.12 -15.46 -28.30
CA GLU A 92 -8.02 -14.62 -27.51
C GLU A 92 -7.92 -13.15 -27.95
N ASP A 93 -6.71 -12.60 -28.08
CA ASP A 93 -6.50 -11.25 -28.60
C ASP A 93 -7.17 -11.04 -29.98
N ALA A 94 -7.01 -12.00 -30.90
CA ALA A 94 -7.56 -11.88 -32.24
C ALA A 94 -9.09 -12.01 -32.27
N LEU A 95 -9.67 -12.89 -31.45
CA LEU A 95 -11.12 -13.08 -31.34
C LEU A 95 -11.79 -11.87 -30.68
N GLU A 96 -11.12 -11.26 -29.71
CA GLU A 96 -11.57 -10.04 -29.01
C GLU A 96 -11.26 -8.75 -29.78
N GLN A 97 -10.63 -8.85 -30.96
CA GLN A 97 -10.27 -7.72 -31.83
C GLN A 97 -9.33 -6.71 -31.16
N ILE A 98 -8.43 -7.21 -30.32
CA ILE A 98 -7.34 -6.43 -29.76
C ILE A 98 -6.49 -5.87 -30.91
N THR A 99 -6.00 -4.65 -30.74
CA THR A 99 -5.07 -4.03 -31.70
C THR A 99 -3.65 -4.06 -31.16
N HIS A 100 -3.48 -3.69 -29.89
CA HIS A 100 -2.20 -3.61 -29.19
C HIS A 100 -2.28 -4.46 -27.93
N SER A 101 -1.62 -5.62 -27.95
CA SER A 101 -1.53 -6.54 -26.82
C SER A 101 -0.31 -6.16 -25.97
N PHE A 102 -0.54 -5.49 -24.85
CA PHE A 102 0.54 -5.05 -23.95
C PHE A 102 0.86 -6.11 -22.91
N CYS A 103 2.12 -6.52 -22.83
CA CYS A 103 2.61 -7.47 -21.83
C CYS A 103 3.99 -7.04 -21.30
N THR A 104 4.56 -7.81 -20.37
CA THR A 104 5.87 -7.48 -19.80
C THR A 104 7.02 -8.12 -20.59
N LEU A 105 8.25 -7.60 -20.42
CA LEU A 105 9.45 -8.04 -21.16
C LEU A 105 9.74 -9.56 -21.07
N GLU A 106 9.27 -10.25 -20.03
CA GLU A 106 9.40 -11.71 -19.92
C GLU A 106 8.74 -12.49 -21.07
N PHE A 107 7.87 -11.83 -21.85
CA PHE A 107 7.18 -12.39 -23.02
C PHE A 107 7.75 -11.94 -24.36
N GLU A 108 8.82 -11.14 -24.39
CA GLU A 108 9.42 -10.65 -25.64
C GLU A 108 9.92 -11.81 -26.53
N ASP A 109 10.60 -12.80 -25.94
CA ASP A 109 11.05 -13.99 -26.66
C ASP A 109 9.90 -14.90 -27.11
N GLN A 110 8.67 -14.68 -26.62
CA GLN A 110 7.47 -15.42 -27.05
C GLN A 110 6.78 -14.75 -28.25
N ARG A 111 7.04 -13.47 -28.51
CA ARG A 111 6.43 -12.72 -29.63
C ARG A 111 6.60 -13.41 -31.00
N PRO A 112 7.74 -14.02 -31.35
CA PRO A 112 7.86 -14.73 -32.63
C PRO A 112 6.86 -15.89 -32.78
N PHE A 113 6.48 -16.56 -31.69
CA PHE A 113 5.45 -17.60 -31.72
C PHE A 113 4.04 -17.00 -31.80
N TYR A 114 3.80 -15.88 -31.11
CA TYR A 114 2.57 -15.09 -31.20
C TYR A 114 2.28 -14.71 -32.66
N ASP A 115 3.25 -14.08 -33.33
CA ASP A 115 3.15 -13.63 -34.71
C ASP A 115 2.96 -14.82 -35.68
N TRP A 116 3.77 -15.87 -35.51
CA TRP A 116 3.68 -17.09 -36.33
C TRP A 116 2.29 -17.73 -36.24
N LEU A 117 1.74 -17.86 -35.03
CA LEU A 117 0.45 -18.50 -34.81
C LEU A 117 -0.67 -17.71 -35.52
N LEU A 118 -0.69 -16.39 -35.34
CA LEU A 118 -1.70 -15.52 -35.95
C LEU A 118 -1.61 -15.52 -37.47
N GLU A 119 -0.41 -15.50 -38.03
CA GLU A 119 -0.21 -15.60 -39.48
C GLU A 119 -0.78 -16.93 -40.00
N ARG A 120 -0.42 -18.08 -39.40
CA ARG A 120 -0.91 -19.39 -39.84
C ARG A 120 -2.44 -19.52 -39.74
N LEU A 121 -3.05 -18.98 -38.68
CA LEU A 121 -4.49 -19.01 -38.51
C LEU A 121 -5.21 -18.07 -39.48
N THR A 122 -4.59 -16.94 -39.84
CA THR A 122 -5.09 -16.01 -40.86
C THR A 122 -5.00 -16.63 -42.25
N GLU A 123 -3.86 -17.25 -42.60
CA GLU A 123 -3.69 -18.01 -43.84
C GLU A 123 -4.72 -19.14 -43.96
N GLY A 124 -5.03 -19.81 -42.85
CA GLY A 124 -6.04 -20.86 -42.78
C GLY A 124 -7.49 -20.36 -42.81
N GLY A 125 -7.73 -19.05 -42.92
CA GLY A 125 -9.07 -18.45 -42.93
C GLY A 125 -9.82 -18.57 -41.59
N LEU A 126 -9.11 -18.85 -40.49
CA LEU A 126 -9.68 -19.00 -39.15
C LEU A 126 -9.74 -17.69 -38.36
N LEU A 127 -8.86 -16.73 -38.70
CA LEU A 127 -8.82 -15.40 -38.11
C LEU A 127 -8.83 -14.32 -39.19
N LYS A 128 -9.29 -13.12 -38.82
CA LYS A 128 -9.33 -11.95 -39.71
C LYS A 128 -7.99 -11.22 -39.73
N ALA A 129 -7.64 -10.67 -40.89
CA ALA A 129 -6.54 -9.74 -41.04
C ALA A 129 -7.00 -8.27 -40.85
N PRO A 130 -6.11 -7.37 -40.39
CA PRO A 130 -4.78 -7.64 -39.84
C PRO A 130 -4.87 -8.24 -38.41
N PRO A 131 -3.93 -9.12 -38.04
CA PRO A 131 -3.89 -9.66 -36.68
C PRO A 131 -3.43 -8.61 -35.65
N PRO A 132 -3.72 -8.81 -34.34
CA PRO A 132 -3.19 -8.00 -33.25
C PRO A 132 -1.66 -8.00 -33.22
N ARG A 133 -1.08 -6.99 -32.56
CA ARG A 133 0.38 -6.89 -32.34
C ARG A 133 0.72 -6.85 -30.87
N GLN A 134 1.74 -7.62 -30.47
CA GLN A 134 2.28 -7.60 -29.11
C GLN A 134 3.30 -6.48 -28.92
N TYR A 135 3.21 -5.80 -27.77
CA TYR A 135 4.15 -4.78 -27.33
C TYR A 135 4.53 -5.02 -25.87
N GLU A 136 5.82 -4.97 -25.56
CA GLU A 136 6.33 -5.26 -24.23
C GLU A 136 6.81 -4.01 -23.50
N PHE A 137 6.64 -4.00 -22.17
CA PHE A 137 7.19 -2.99 -21.29
C PHE A 137 7.85 -3.62 -20.06
N ALA A 138 8.77 -2.90 -19.42
CA ALA A 138 9.46 -3.35 -18.22
C ALA A 138 8.48 -3.49 -17.05
N ARG A 139 8.68 -4.51 -16.22
CA ARG A 139 7.85 -4.73 -15.03
C ARG A 139 8.11 -3.64 -13.98
N LEU A 140 7.08 -3.27 -13.24
CA LEU A 140 7.23 -2.49 -12.02
C LEU A 140 8.03 -3.26 -10.94
N ASN A 141 9.20 -2.74 -10.58
CA ASN A 141 9.97 -3.16 -9.41
C ASN A 141 10.06 -1.99 -8.43
N LEU A 142 9.52 -2.15 -7.22
CA LEU A 142 9.52 -1.13 -6.18
C LEU A 142 10.45 -1.59 -5.05
N THR A 143 11.31 -0.71 -4.55
CA THR A 143 12.19 -1.05 -3.42
C THR A 143 11.36 -1.45 -2.20
N TYR A 144 11.88 -2.37 -1.38
CA TYR A 144 11.24 -2.90 -0.17
C TYR A 144 9.91 -3.65 -0.42
N VAL A 145 9.62 -4.04 -1.67
CA VAL A 145 8.39 -4.74 -2.05
C VAL A 145 8.70 -5.96 -2.90
N ILE A 146 7.91 -7.02 -2.69
CA ILE A 146 7.93 -8.24 -3.50
C ILE A 146 6.60 -8.37 -4.22
N THR A 147 6.62 -8.57 -5.54
CA THR A 147 5.42 -8.73 -6.37
C THR A 147 5.17 -10.19 -6.79
N SER A 148 6.10 -11.10 -6.48
CA SER A 148 5.97 -12.53 -6.79
C SER A 148 4.78 -13.15 -6.05
N LYS A 149 3.75 -13.59 -6.80
CA LYS A 149 2.55 -14.23 -6.23
C LYS A 149 2.88 -15.43 -5.33
N ARG A 150 3.90 -16.22 -5.66
CA ARG A 150 4.34 -17.36 -4.83
C ARG A 150 4.85 -16.89 -3.47
N LYS A 151 5.68 -15.86 -3.44
CA LYS A 151 6.26 -15.30 -2.20
C LYS A 151 5.20 -14.58 -1.37
N LEU A 152 4.29 -13.83 -2.02
CA LEU A 152 3.15 -13.21 -1.35
C LEU A 152 2.21 -14.24 -0.73
N ALA A 153 1.91 -15.34 -1.44
CA ALA A 153 1.11 -16.43 -0.89
C ALA A 153 1.80 -17.08 0.31
N GLN A 154 3.12 -17.25 0.26
CA GLN A 154 3.90 -17.75 1.38
C GLN A 154 3.78 -16.84 2.61
N LEU A 155 3.88 -15.51 2.47
CA LEU A 155 3.67 -14.58 3.60
C LEU A 155 2.30 -14.76 4.27
N VAL A 156 1.26 -15.01 3.48
CA VAL A 156 -0.11 -15.22 3.97
C VAL A 156 -0.25 -16.59 4.65
N TYR A 157 0.19 -17.66 4.01
CA TYR A 157 0.04 -19.02 4.54
C TYR A 157 0.96 -19.31 5.73
N ASP A 158 2.12 -18.66 5.80
CA ASP A 158 3.04 -18.74 6.95
C ASP A 158 2.69 -17.72 8.04
N HIS A 159 1.54 -17.04 7.93
CA HIS A 159 1.01 -16.07 8.89
C HIS A 159 1.99 -14.93 9.27
N LYS A 160 2.83 -14.50 8.33
CA LYS A 160 3.70 -13.31 8.49
C LYS A 160 2.92 -12.01 8.35
N VAL A 161 1.77 -12.07 7.68
CA VAL A 161 0.78 -11.01 7.54
C VAL A 161 -0.61 -11.54 7.90
N SER A 162 -1.56 -10.66 8.19
CA SER A 162 -2.93 -11.05 8.60
C SER A 162 -3.75 -11.66 7.45
N GLY A 163 -3.40 -11.37 6.20
CA GLY A 163 -4.12 -11.84 5.03
C GLY A 163 -3.66 -11.16 3.75
N TRP A 164 -4.36 -11.40 2.65
CA TRP A 164 -4.11 -10.73 1.36
C TRP A 164 -4.43 -9.23 1.41
N ASP A 165 -5.29 -8.80 2.33
CA ASP A 165 -5.69 -7.42 2.57
C ASP A 165 -4.92 -6.74 3.71
N ASP A 166 -3.88 -7.38 4.26
CA ASP A 166 -3.02 -6.77 5.28
C ASP A 166 -2.46 -5.42 4.75
N PRO A 167 -2.55 -4.31 5.50
CA PRO A 167 -2.07 -3.00 5.07
C PRO A 167 -0.57 -2.89 4.75
N ARG A 168 0.23 -3.93 5.01
CA ARG A 168 1.64 -4.04 4.62
C ARG A 168 1.83 -4.76 3.28
N MET A 169 0.80 -5.42 2.76
CA MET A 169 0.86 -6.16 1.51
C MET A 169 0.77 -5.21 0.30
N PRO A 170 1.55 -5.45 -0.76
CA PRO A 170 1.54 -4.63 -1.98
C PRO A 170 0.34 -4.96 -2.90
N THR A 171 -0.66 -5.66 -2.38
CA THR A 171 -1.89 -5.98 -3.11
C THR A 171 -2.76 -4.73 -3.19
N ILE A 172 -3.57 -4.61 -4.24
CA ILE A 172 -4.50 -3.47 -4.36
C ILE A 172 -5.47 -3.42 -3.17
N VAL A 173 -5.92 -4.58 -2.67
CA VAL A 173 -6.77 -4.65 -1.48
C VAL A 173 -6.05 -4.24 -0.19
N GLY A 174 -4.76 -4.60 -0.04
CA GLY A 174 -3.93 -4.20 1.09
C GLY A 174 -3.63 -2.70 1.07
N LEU A 175 -3.23 -2.16 -0.09
CA LEU A 175 -3.04 -0.71 -0.28
C LEU A 175 -4.32 0.08 -0.01
N ARG A 176 -5.48 -0.42 -0.47
CA ARG A 176 -6.78 0.20 -0.20
C ARG A 176 -7.12 0.20 1.30
N ARG A 177 -6.85 -0.89 2.02
CA ARG A 177 -7.05 -0.95 3.49
C ARG A 177 -6.04 -0.10 4.25
N ARG A 178 -4.82 0.03 3.72
CA ARG A 178 -3.76 0.91 4.23
C ARG A 178 -4.14 2.38 4.14
N GLY A 179 -4.99 2.75 3.17
CA GLY A 179 -5.51 4.10 2.97
C GLY A 179 -5.06 4.77 1.68
N TYR A 180 -4.41 4.03 0.77
CA TYR A 180 -4.10 4.55 -0.57
C TYR A 180 -5.39 4.82 -1.35
N THR A 181 -5.36 5.92 -2.09
CA THR A 181 -6.46 6.35 -2.96
C THR A 181 -6.24 5.87 -4.40
N PRO A 182 -7.31 5.64 -5.18
CA PRO A 182 -7.19 5.40 -6.61
C PRO A 182 -6.34 6.46 -7.31
N GLU A 183 -6.54 7.74 -6.97
CA GLU A 183 -5.85 8.89 -7.54
C GLU A 183 -4.34 8.84 -7.25
N SER A 184 -3.94 8.47 -6.02
CA SER A 184 -2.51 8.34 -5.70
C SER A 184 -1.81 7.23 -6.49
N ILE A 185 -2.51 6.12 -6.77
CA ILE A 185 -1.97 5.00 -7.54
C ILE A 185 -1.88 5.36 -9.03
N GLN A 186 -2.88 6.07 -9.57
CA GLN A 186 -2.86 6.59 -10.94
C GLN A 186 -1.73 7.60 -11.12
N LEU A 187 -1.60 8.57 -10.21
CA LEU A 187 -0.50 9.54 -10.22
C LEU A 187 0.87 8.85 -10.13
N PHE A 188 0.99 7.79 -9.34
CA PHE A 188 2.20 6.97 -9.29
C PHE A 188 2.48 6.32 -10.65
N ALA A 189 1.49 5.67 -11.28
CA ALA A 189 1.64 5.05 -12.58
C ALA A 189 2.03 6.05 -13.69
N GLU A 190 1.45 7.25 -13.68
CA GLU A 190 1.82 8.33 -14.61
C GLU A 190 3.26 8.81 -14.40
N ARG A 191 3.65 9.00 -13.13
CA ARG A 191 4.97 9.53 -12.76
C ARG A 191 6.12 8.60 -13.13
N ILE A 192 5.92 7.29 -12.99
CA ILE A 192 6.97 6.30 -13.30
C ILE A 192 7.12 6.06 -14.80
N GLY A 193 6.08 6.37 -15.58
CA GLY A 193 6.05 6.17 -17.02
C GLY A 193 6.12 4.70 -17.44
N VAL A 194 6.27 4.48 -18.75
CA VAL A 194 6.35 3.15 -19.36
C VAL A 194 7.58 3.10 -20.24
N THR A 195 8.48 2.16 -19.97
CA THR A 195 9.74 1.99 -20.73
C THR A 195 10.02 0.51 -20.96
N LYS A 196 11.00 0.20 -21.84
CA LYS A 196 11.56 -1.16 -22.01
C LYS A 196 12.82 -1.41 -21.15
N SER A 197 13.16 -0.49 -20.26
CA SER A 197 14.36 -0.61 -19.42
C SER A 197 13.98 -1.00 -18.00
N ASP A 198 14.54 -2.10 -17.52
CA ASP A 198 14.36 -2.51 -16.12
C ASP A 198 14.97 -1.47 -15.18
N SER A 199 14.17 -1.02 -14.23
CA SER A 199 14.61 -0.10 -13.19
C SER A 199 13.92 -0.40 -11.86
N TRP A 200 14.61 -0.04 -10.77
CA TRP A 200 14.04 -0.06 -9.42
C TRP A 200 13.53 1.32 -9.08
N ILE A 201 12.25 1.39 -8.74
CA ILE A 201 11.57 2.60 -8.31
C ILE A 201 11.67 2.68 -6.80
N ASP A 202 12.01 3.84 -6.28
CA ASP A 202 12.07 4.01 -4.84
C ASP A 202 10.65 4.08 -4.23
N TYR A 203 10.42 3.34 -3.14
CA TYR A 203 9.15 3.29 -2.41
C TYR A 203 8.63 4.68 -2.02
N SER A 204 9.53 5.62 -1.72
CA SER A 204 9.16 7.00 -1.36
C SER A 204 8.42 7.73 -2.48
N THR A 205 8.55 7.29 -3.75
CA THR A 205 7.81 7.84 -4.88
C THR A 205 6.32 7.55 -4.75
N LEU A 206 5.96 6.31 -4.37
CA LEU A 206 4.58 5.89 -4.13
C LEU A 206 3.98 6.63 -2.93
N GLU A 207 4.73 6.77 -1.83
CA GLU A 207 4.31 7.56 -0.67
C GLU A 207 4.18 9.06 -1.01
N GLY A 208 5.04 9.56 -1.88
CA GLY A 208 4.99 10.94 -2.37
C GLY A 208 3.71 11.24 -3.11
N CYS A 209 3.29 10.36 -4.04
CA CYS A 209 2.03 10.49 -4.77
C CYS A 209 0.82 10.49 -3.82
N LEU A 210 0.86 9.67 -2.76
CA LEU A 210 -0.20 9.66 -1.75
C LEU A 210 -0.23 10.93 -0.90
N ARG A 211 0.93 11.42 -0.44
CA ARG A 211 1.01 12.67 0.31
C ARG A 211 0.46 13.84 -0.51
N GLU A 212 0.83 13.90 -1.78
CA GLU A 212 0.36 14.92 -2.72
C GLU A 212 -1.15 14.87 -2.93
N ASP A 213 -1.71 13.66 -3.06
CA ASP A 213 -3.15 13.46 -3.20
C ASP A 213 -3.92 13.91 -1.94
N LEU A 214 -3.41 13.58 -0.76
CA LEU A 214 -4.11 13.81 0.51
C LEU A 214 -3.93 15.22 1.09
N GLU A 215 -2.87 15.96 0.75
CA GLU A 215 -2.53 17.26 1.38
C GLU A 215 -3.69 18.25 1.41
N ASN A 216 -4.47 18.31 0.33
CA ASN A 216 -5.59 19.24 0.20
C ASN A 216 -6.97 18.58 0.39
N LYS A 217 -7.02 17.28 0.71
CA LYS A 217 -8.28 16.50 0.81
C LYS A 217 -8.52 15.97 2.23
N ALA A 218 -7.47 15.56 2.92
CA ALA A 218 -7.58 14.91 4.22
C ALA A 218 -7.83 15.96 5.31
N HIS A 219 -8.92 15.79 6.05
CA HIS A 219 -9.23 16.63 7.19
C HIS A 219 -8.14 16.48 8.26
N ARG A 220 -7.71 17.60 8.83
CA ARG A 220 -6.78 17.64 9.94
C ARG A 220 -7.47 17.18 11.21
N GLY A 221 -6.72 16.54 12.10
CA GLY A 221 -7.22 16.12 13.40
C GLY A 221 -6.10 16.13 14.43
N MET A 222 -6.43 16.43 15.68
CA MET A 222 -5.51 16.22 16.79
C MET A 222 -5.62 14.80 17.32
N ALA A 223 -4.47 14.17 17.46
CA ALA A 223 -4.29 12.88 18.07
C ALA A 223 -3.06 12.93 18.99
N VAL A 224 -3.06 12.07 20.00
CA VAL A 224 -1.95 11.83 20.90
C VAL A 224 -1.64 10.33 20.90
N LEU A 225 -0.53 9.92 20.28
CA LEU A 225 -0.14 8.55 20.00
C LEU A 225 0.65 7.88 21.13
N ASP A 226 1.45 8.64 21.88
CA ASP A 226 2.11 8.21 23.12
C ASP A 226 1.71 9.15 24.26
N PRO A 227 0.53 8.93 24.88
CA PRO A 227 -0.06 9.90 25.79
C PRO A 227 0.68 10.03 27.12
N VAL A 228 0.88 11.29 27.53
CA VAL A 228 1.16 11.68 28.91
C VAL A 228 0.19 12.77 29.34
N LYS A 229 -0.31 12.69 30.58
CA LYS A 229 -1.28 13.66 31.08
C LYS A 229 -0.58 14.97 31.43
N LEU A 230 -1.12 16.08 30.94
CA LEU A 230 -0.74 17.44 31.31
C LEU A 230 -1.83 18.06 32.19
N VAL A 231 -1.43 18.64 33.31
CA VAL A 231 -2.32 19.32 34.26
C VAL A 231 -2.02 20.81 34.27
N LEU A 232 -3.03 21.63 33.97
CA LEU A 232 -2.99 23.08 34.10
C LEU A 232 -3.31 23.45 35.56
N THR A 233 -2.28 23.71 36.35
CA THR A 233 -2.41 23.73 37.83
C THR A 233 -3.14 24.96 38.36
N ASN A 234 -3.14 26.07 37.62
CA ASN A 234 -3.86 27.30 37.95
C ASN A 234 -5.20 27.44 37.20
N TRP A 235 -5.81 26.35 36.73
CA TRP A 235 -7.03 26.41 35.92
C TRP A 235 -8.21 27.07 36.66
N ALA A 236 -8.53 26.63 37.88
CA ALA A 236 -9.57 27.25 38.69
C ALA A 236 -9.28 28.71 39.06
N GLU A 237 -8.02 29.08 39.28
CA GLU A 237 -7.63 30.46 39.53
C GLU A 237 -7.87 31.34 38.30
N ALA A 238 -7.56 30.83 37.10
CA ALA A 238 -7.73 31.55 35.85
C ALA A 238 -9.18 31.65 35.39
N PHE A 239 -10.01 30.64 35.66
CA PHE A 239 -11.34 30.49 35.07
C PHE A 239 -12.49 30.27 36.07
N GLY A 240 -12.21 30.34 37.37
CA GLY A 240 -13.22 30.27 38.44
C GLY A 240 -13.69 28.87 38.83
N SER A 241 -13.33 27.81 38.09
CA SER A 241 -13.64 26.42 38.43
C SER A 241 -12.68 25.44 37.76
N ASP A 242 -12.39 24.31 38.43
CA ASP A 242 -11.65 23.19 37.84
C ASP A 242 -12.44 22.47 36.72
N ASP A 243 -13.78 22.55 36.76
CA ASP A 243 -14.69 21.94 35.78
C ASP A 243 -14.98 22.86 34.59
N TYR A 244 -14.45 24.09 34.59
CA TYR A 244 -14.62 25.00 33.46
C TYR A 244 -14.01 24.39 32.20
N THR A 245 -14.79 24.38 31.12
CA THR A 245 -14.34 24.02 29.78
C THR A 245 -14.79 25.07 28.78
N GLU A 246 -14.01 25.23 27.72
CA GLU A 246 -14.35 26.18 26.66
C GLU A 246 -13.99 25.62 25.29
N ASP A 247 -14.66 26.12 24.26
CA ASP A 247 -14.46 25.68 22.89
C ASP A 247 -13.21 26.32 22.28
N CYS A 248 -12.40 25.49 21.66
CA CYS A 248 -11.28 25.84 20.80
C CYS A 248 -11.63 25.46 19.36
N THR A 249 -11.12 26.22 18.40
CA THR A 249 -11.35 25.95 16.98
C THR A 249 -10.04 25.84 16.20
N GLN A 250 -10.03 24.99 15.18
CA GLN A 250 -8.98 24.91 14.17
C GLN A 250 -9.60 24.60 12.80
N PRO A 251 -9.01 25.11 11.71
CA PRO A 251 -9.43 24.73 10.37
C PRO A 251 -9.38 23.20 10.14
N ALA A 252 -10.37 22.67 9.43
CA ALA A 252 -10.38 21.27 9.02
C ALA A 252 -9.40 21.00 7.87
N LEU A 253 -9.19 21.97 6.98
CA LEU A 253 -8.27 21.86 5.84
C LEU A 253 -7.19 22.95 5.87
N PRO A 254 -6.07 22.77 5.15
CA PRO A 254 -5.12 23.85 4.89
C PRO A 254 -5.81 25.03 4.17
N HIS A 255 -5.34 26.25 4.39
CA HIS A 255 -5.85 27.40 3.64
C HIS A 255 -5.61 27.27 2.13
N SER A 256 -4.49 26.66 1.73
CA SER A 256 -4.15 26.38 0.33
C SER A 256 -5.08 25.37 -0.35
N ALA A 257 -5.87 24.61 0.41
CA ALA A 257 -6.78 23.60 -0.12
C ALA A 257 -8.11 24.20 -0.62
N ILE A 258 -8.39 25.46 -0.27
CA ILE A 258 -9.65 26.11 -0.60
C ILE A 258 -9.45 26.90 -1.90
N ALA A 259 -10.05 26.43 -2.99
CA ALA A 259 -10.04 27.16 -4.25
C ALA A 259 -10.72 28.54 -4.08
N GLU A 260 -10.24 29.54 -4.82
CA GLU A 260 -10.78 30.89 -4.77
C GLU A 260 -12.30 30.86 -5.08
N GLY A 261 -13.10 31.43 -4.17
CA GLY A 261 -14.57 31.45 -4.28
C GLY A 261 -15.31 30.24 -3.69
N GLN A 262 -14.61 29.23 -3.14
CA GLN A 262 -15.26 28.13 -2.42
C GLN A 262 -15.39 28.41 -0.91
N THR A 263 -16.50 27.99 -0.33
CA THR A 263 -16.70 28.05 1.12
C THR A 263 -15.85 26.99 1.81
N PRO A 264 -14.99 27.34 2.78
CA PRO A 264 -14.24 26.35 3.54
C PRO A 264 -15.17 25.38 4.29
N PRO A 265 -14.74 24.13 4.54
CA PRO A 265 -15.42 23.29 5.49
C PRO A 265 -15.45 23.97 6.87
N PRO A 266 -16.46 23.68 7.71
CA PRO A 266 -16.53 24.21 9.06
C PRO A 266 -15.25 23.93 9.85
N ASP A 267 -14.88 24.88 10.72
CA ASP A 267 -13.80 24.67 11.68
C ASP A 267 -14.13 23.49 12.59
N ARG A 268 -13.09 22.74 12.93
CA ARG A 268 -13.16 21.68 13.93
C ARG A 268 -13.28 22.34 15.29
N VAL A 269 -14.25 21.90 16.09
CA VAL A 269 -14.50 22.40 17.43
C VAL A 269 -14.17 21.31 18.43
N PHE A 270 -13.37 21.64 19.44
CA PHE A 270 -12.98 20.74 20.52
C PHE A 270 -12.80 21.54 21.80
N LYS A 271 -12.98 20.91 22.96
CA LYS A 271 -12.95 21.60 24.25
C LYS A 271 -11.56 21.56 24.86
N ILE A 272 -11.15 22.64 25.53
CA ILE A 272 -10.03 22.65 26.47
C ILE A 272 -10.56 22.68 27.91
N GLY A 273 -9.81 22.10 28.84
CA GLY A 273 -10.06 22.14 30.27
C GLY A 273 -8.76 21.95 31.04
N LYS A 274 -8.87 21.77 32.36
CA LYS A 274 -7.72 21.56 33.27
C LYS A 274 -6.77 20.43 32.86
N HIS A 275 -7.32 19.36 32.28
CA HIS A 275 -6.60 18.13 31.98
C HIS A 275 -6.59 17.86 30.47
N VAL A 276 -5.39 17.73 29.90
CA VAL A 276 -5.21 17.36 28.50
C VAL A 276 -4.17 16.24 28.36
N TRP A 277 -4.29 15.45 27.31
CA TRP A 277 -3.26 14.56 26.82
C TRP A 277 -2.33 15.34 25.89
N ILE A 278 -1.03 15.10 26.00
CA ILE A 278 0.00 15.55 25.07
C ILE A 278 0.89 14.37 24.70
N GLU A 279 1.67 14.51 23.63
CA GLU A 279 2.69 13.51 23.34
C GLU A 279 3.75 13.48 24.43
N ARG A 280 4.21 12.28 24.76
CA ARG A 280 5.34 12.09 25.65
C ARG A 280 6.59 12.79 25.14
N GLU A 281 6.85 12.74 23.83
CA GLU A 281 7.99 13.42 23.18
C GLU A 281 7.90 14.95 23.16
N ASP A 282 6.76 15.53 23.55
CA ASP A 282 6.60 16.97 23.69
C ASP A 282 7.06 17.51 25.04
N PHE A 283 7.44 16.64 25.99
CA PHE A 283 8.02 17.03 27.27
C PHE A 283 9.42 16.42 27.48
N GLU A 284 10.36 17.27 27.89
CA GLU A 284 11.69 16.86 28.34
C GLU A 284 12.03 17.59 29.64
N GLU A 285 12.44 16.87 30.68
CA GLU A 285 12.89 17.51 31.92
C GLU A 285 14.23 18.22 31.74
N VAL A 286 15.14 17.57 31.00
CA VAL A 286 16.45 18.11 30.63
C VAL A 286 16.53 18.18 29.11
N PRO A 287 16.18 19.33 28.50
CA PRO A 287 16.02 19.41 27.06
C PRO A 287 17.37 19.30 26.33
N PRO A 288 17.46 18.53 25.23
CA PRO A 288 18.64 18.58 24.36
C PRO A 288 18.74 19.95 23.67
N LYS A 289 19.94 20.29 23.19
CA LYS A 289 20.18 21.55 22.48
C LYS A 289 19.22 21.71 21.30
N GLY A 290 18.52 22.85 21.24
CA GLY A 290 17.58 23.17 20.16
C GLY A 290 16.16 22.66 20.37
N TYR A 291 15.87 21.98 21.48
CA TYR A 291 14.52 21.59 21.85
C TYR A 291 13.66 22.81 22.19
N LYS A 292 12.45 22.90 21.60
CA LYS A 292 11.57 24.10 21.72
C LYS A 292 10.22 23.81 22.40
N ARG A 293 9.92 22.55 22.72
CA ARG A 293 8.63 22.10 23.31
C ARG A 293 8.69 22.22 24.84
N LEU A 294 7.89 21.46 25.60
CA LEU A 294 7.78 21.63 27.05
C LEU A 294 9.05 21.14 27.77
N PHE A 295 9.58 22.01 28.61
CA PHE A 295 10.57 21.70 29.65
C PHE A 295 10.41 22.73 30.78
N PRO A 296 10.79 22.43 32.03
CA PRO A 296 10.57 23.34 33.15
C PRO A 296 11.07 24.76 32.89
N GLY A 297 10.19 25.76 33.06
CA GLY A 297 10.45 27.18 32.80
C GLY A 297 10.27 27.63 31.34
N ASN A 298 9.93 26.74 30.41
CA ASN A 298 9.63 27.13 29.02
C ASN A 298 8.14 27.36 28.79
N VAL A 299 7.84 28.23 27.83
CA VAL A 299 6.47 28.49 27.35
C VAL A 299 6.24 27.89 25.97
N VAL A 300 5.11 27.21 25.80
CA VAL A 300 4.65 26.65 24.53
C VAL A 300 3.18 26.97 24.30
N ARG A 301 2.73 26.91 23.05
CA ARG A 301 1.31 27.01 22.72
C ARG A 301 0.68 25.63 22.61
N LEU A 302 -0.44 25.42 23.29
CA LEU A 302 -1.38 24.36 22.95
C LEU A 302 -2.09 24.78 21.66
N LYS A 303 -1.95 24.02 20.57
CA LYS A 303 -2.49 24.42 19.26
C LYS A 303 -4.01 24.66 19.33
N GLY A 304 -4.47 25.84 18.90
CA GLY A 304 -5.88 26.25 19.02
C GLY A 304 -6.34 26.61 20.44
N GLY A 305 -5.48 26.45 21.45
CA GLY A 305 -5.73 26.79 22.85
C GLY A 305 -4.83 27.93 23.34
N TYR A 306 -4.32 27.81 24.56
CA TYR A 306 -3.57 28.84 25.27
C TYR A 306 -2.06 28.65 25.19
N VAL A 307 -1.32 29.71 25.54
CA VAL A 307 0.09 29.58 25.93
C VAL A 307 0.17 29.08 27.36
N ILE A 308 1.06 28.12 27.59
CA ILE A 308 1.28 27.48 28.89
C ILE A 308 2.75 27.54 29.26
N GLU A 309 3.05 27.65 30.55
CA GLU A 309 4.40 27.61 31.12
C GLU A 309 4.59 26.30 31.89
N CYS A 310 5.58 25.50 31.50
CA CYS A 310 5.86 24.24 32.18
C CYS A 310 6.48 24.47 33.56
N THR A 311 5.91 23.87 34.60
CA THR A 311 6.41 23.99 35.98
C THR A 311 7.15 22.75 36.45
N GLY A 312 7.02 21.62 35.76
CA GLY A 312 7.70 20.37 36.12
C GLY A 312 6.92 19.14 35.71
N CYS A 313 7.22 18.02 36.35
CA CYS A 313 6.53 16.75 36.16
C CYS A 313 6.51 15.90 37.44
N ALA A 314 5.59 14.94 37.48
CA ALA A 314 5.62 13.83 38.41
C ALA A 314 6.14 12.57 37.69
N LYS A 315 6.85 11.72 38.43
CA LYS A 315 7.38 10.44 37.95
C LYS A 315 6.70 9.29 38.69
N ASP A 316 6.61 8.14 38.01
CA ASP A 316 6.22 6.88 38.64
C ASP A 316 7.39 6.23 39.40
N ALA A 317 7.14 5.05 39.97
CA ALA A 317 8.13 4.29 40.73
C ALA A 317 9.36 3.88 39.89
N ASP A 318 9.21 3.78 38.57
CA ASP A 318 10.28 3.44 37.63
C ASP A 318 11.02 4.68 37.10
N GLY A 319 10.68 5.87 37.62
CA GLY A 319 11.28 7.14 37.21
C GLY A 319 10.77 7.66 35.87
N ARG A 320 9.73 7.06 35.28
CA ARG A 320 9.13 7.54 34.03
C ARG A 320 8.15 8.67 34.32
N VAL A 321 8.07 9.63 33.41
CA VAL A 321 7.14 10.76 33.52
C VAL A 321 5.69 10.25 33.45
N SER A 322 4.95 10.38 34.55
CA SER A 322 3.55 9.98 34.66
C SER A 322 2.60 11.15 34.41
N GLN A 323 3.03 12.37 34.75
CA GLN A 323 2.23 13.58 34.60
C GLN A 323 3.12 14.80 34.42
N VAL A 324 2.76 15.70 33.50
CA VAL A 324 3.40 17.00 33.30
C VAL A 324 2.54 18.08 33.96
N HIS A 325 3.19 19.09 34.54
CA HIS A 325 2.54 20.23 35.16
C HIS A 325 2.87 21.51 34.40
N ALA A 326 1.86 22.34 34.19
CA ALA A 326 2.04 23.65 33.60
C ALA A 326 1.03 24.65 34.20
N LYS A 327 1.32 25.94 34.05
CA LYS A 327 0.37 27.02 34.29
C LYS A 327 -0.16 27.54 32.96
N VAL A 328 -1.46 27.77 32.87
CA VAL A 328 -2.06 28.50 31.75
C VAL A 328 -1.78 29.99 31.91
N ILE A 329 -1.48 30.68 30.81
CA ILE A 329 -1.37 32.14 30.77
C ILE A 329 -2.72 32.71 30.25
N PRO A 330 -3.55 33.32 31.11
CA PRO A 330 -4.84 33.86 30.70
C PRO A 330 -4.72 34.92 29.61
N GLY A 331 -5.77 35.08 28.79
CA GLY A 331 -5.80 36.08 27.70
C GLY A 331 -4.99 35.70 26.45
N THR A 332 -4.38 34.51 26.40
CA THR A 332 -3.54 34.06 25.27
C THR A 332 -4.22 33.05 24.34
N LYS A 333 -5.54 32.87 24.45
CA LYS A 333 -6.31 31.91 23.64
C LYS A 333 -6.14 32.19 22.15
N SER A 334 -5.86 31.16 21.37
CA SER A 334 -5.80 31.28 19.91
C SER A 334 -7.13 31.80 19.35
N GLY A 335 -7.03 32.75 18.41
CA GLY A 335 -8.21 33.35 17.75
C GLY A 335 -8.87 34.51 18.51
N THR A 336 -8.37 34.90 19.69
CA THR A 336 -8.89 36.06 20.43
C THR A 336 -7.92 37.26 20.36
N PRO A 337 -8.42 38.50 20.60
CA PRO A 337 -7.54 39.64 20.85
C PRO A 337 -6.59 39.32 22.01
N GLY A 338 -5.28 39.55 21.83
CA GLY A 338 -4.27 39.24 22.84
C GLY A 338 -3.66 37.84 22.74
N ALA A 339 -4.09 36.99 21.79
CA ALA A 339 -3.51 35.66 21.56
C ALA A 339 -1.97 35.70 21.47
N ASP A 340 -1.42 36.70 20.80
CA ASP A 340 0.02 36.86 20.54
C ASP A 340 0.76 37.72 21.57
N SER A 341 0.12 38.06 22.69
CA SER A 341 0.75 38.83 23.79
C SER A 341 1.96 38.11 24.40
N VAL A 342 1.98 36.78 24.35
CA VAL A 342 3.12 35.95 24.78
C VAL A 342 3.68 35.16 23.60
N LYS A 343 4.96 35.35 23.33
CA LYS A 343 5.66 34.70 22.21
C LYS A 343 6.17 33.31 22.61
N ALA A 344 5.39 32.27 22.27
CA ALA A 344 5.84 30.88 22.36
C ALA A 344 6.73 30.48 21.17
N LYS A 345 7.80 29.72 21.42
CA LYS A 345 8.74 29.26 20.38
C LYS A 345 8.27 28.01 19.63
N ALA A 346 7.29 27.30 20.16
CA ALA A 346 6.69 26.11 19.58
C ALA A 346 5.20 26.02 19.92
N ALA A 347 4.48 25.26 19.10
CA ALA A 347 3.13 24.80 19.38
C ALA A 347 3.10 23.28 19.38
N ILE A 348 2.36 22.70 20.32
CA ILE A 348 2.16 21.24 20.43
C ILE A 348 0.69 20.89 20.24
N THR A 349 0.46 19.68 19.74
CA THR A 349 -0.87 19.07 19.65
C THR A 349 -1.28 18.52 21.00
N TRP A 350 -2.59 18.46 21.24
CA TRP A 350 -3.15 17.98 22.49
C TRP A 350 -4.57 17.50 22.27
N VAL A 351 -5.07 16.68 23.19
CA VAL A 351 -6.46 16.22 23.20
C VAL A 351 -7.00 16.36 24.62
N SER A 352 -8.20 16.91 24.80
CA SER A 352 -8.80 17.03 26.14
C SER A 352 -9.01 15.67 26.79
N VAL A 353 -8.74 15.55 28.09
CA VAL A 353 -9.04 14.32 28.84
C VAL A 353 -10.55 14.14 29.00
N ALA A 354 -11.32 15.22 29.07
CA ALA A 354 -12.76 15.17 29.32
C ALA A 354 -13.57 14.75 28.07
N SER A 355 -13.09 15.09 26.87
CA SER A 355 -13.81 14.82 25.62
C SER A 355 -13.02 13.95 24.63
N GLY A 356 -11.73 13.73 24.86
CA GLY A 356 -10.90 12.88 24.01
C GLY A 356 -11.40 11.44 23.99
N VAL A 357 -11.31 10.82 22.83
CA VAL A 357 -11.76 9.45 22.62
C VAL A 357 -10.53 8.54 22.53
N GLU A 358 -10.51 7.49 23.34
CA GLU A 358 -9.46 6.48 23.25
C GLU A 358 -9.59 5.71 21.93
N ALA A 359 -8.50 5.56 21.20
CA ALA A 359 -8.44 4.90 19.90
C ALA A 359 -7.31 3.87 19.84
N GLU A 360 -7.49 2.83 19.04
CA GLU A 360 -6.38 1.98 18.58
C GLU A 360 -5.77 2.62 17.34
N VAL A 361 -4.45 2.85 17.35
CA VAL A 361 -3.72 3.36 16.19
C VAL A 361 -2.64 2.38 15.79
N ARG A 362 -2.66 1.99 14.50
CA ARG A 362 -1.74 1.03 13.90
C ARG A 362 -0.72 1.80 13.07
N LEU A 363 0.49 1.88 13.60
CA LEU A 363 1.63 2.54 12.99
C LEU A 363 2.37 1.51 12.13
N TYR A 364 2.02 1.49 10.86
CA TYR A 364 2.70 0.63 9.91
C TYR A 364 3.96 1.27 9.35
N ASP A 365 4.89 0.43 8.93
CA ASP A 365 6.13 0.77 8.23
C ASP A 365 6.31 -0.18 7.02
N ARG A 366 7.43 -0.07 6.30
CA ARG A 366 7.79 -0.98 5.19
C ARG A 366 7.85 -2.41 5.72
N LEU A 367 7.31 -3.38 4.96
CA LEU A 367 7.27 -4.79 5.34
C LEU A 367 8.67 -5.42 5.38
N PHE A 368 9.56 -4.96 4.50
CA PHE A 368 10.94 -5.41 4.42
C PHE A 368 11.90 -4.28 4.80
N SER A 369 13.04 -4.63 5.39
CA SER A 369 14.12 -3.70 5.73
C SER A 369 15.23 -3.63 4.66
N ASP A 370 15.25 -4.56 3.72
CA ASP A 370 16.17 -4.57 2.57
C ASP A 370 15.47 -3.93 1.34
N PRO A 371 16.12 -2.98 0.62
CA PRO A 371 15.58 -2.38 -0.60
C PRO A 371 15.25 -3.40 -1.70
N GLN A 372 15.97 -4.52 -1.76
CA GLN A 372 15.77 -5.58 -2.74
C GLN A 372 15.70 -6.94 -2.01
N PRO A 373 14.60 -7.18 -1.27
CA PRO A 373 14.51 -8.26 -0.27
C PRO A 373 14.64 -9.65 -0.87
N ASP A 374 14.47 -9.78 -2.18
CA ASP A 374 14.37 -11.04 -2.88
C ASP A 374 15.38 -11.20 -4.03
N ALA A 375 16.33 -10.25 -4.12
CA ALA A 375 17.44 -10.26 -5.07
C ALA A 375 18.60 -11.15 -4.59
N GLY A 376 19.38 -11.67 -5.54
CA GLY A 376 20.62 -12.42 -5.26
C GLY A 376 20.44 -13.77 -4.58
N GLY A 377 19.23 -14.35 -4.58
CA GLY A 377 18.97 -15.67 -4.00
C GLY A 377 18.84 -15.68 -2.47
N LYS A 378 18.74 -14.51 -1.83
CA LYS A 378 18.49 -14.38 -0.39
C LYS A 378 17.13 -14.98 0.00
N ASP A 379 17.03 -15.45 1.24
CA ASP A 379 15.72 -15.73 1.84
C ASP A 379 15.06 -14.40 2.23
N PHE A 380 14.02 -14.04 1.49
CA PHE A 380 13.29 -12.80 1.70
C PHE A 380 12.59 -12.74 3.07
N ILE A 381 12.36 -13.88 3.73
CA ILE A 381 11.78 -13.92 5.07
C ILE A 381 12.73 -13.31 6.11
N GLU A 382 14.04 -13.46 5.94
CA GLU A 382 15.05 -12.85 6.82
C GLU A 382 15.10 -11.33 6.69
N ALA A 383 14.63 -10.79 5.57
CA ALA A 383 14.56 -9.35 5.31
C ALA A 383 13.30 -8.68 5.90
N LEU A 384 12.44 -9.41 6.61
CA LEU A 384 11.23 -8.84 7.23
C LEU A 384 11.58 -7.81 8.29
N ASN A 385 10.91 -6.65 8.23
CA ASN A 385 11.05 -5.60 9.22
C ASN A 385 10.24 -5.95 10.47
N PRO A 386 10.88 -6.19 11.64
CA PRO A 386 10.17 -6.50 12.88
C PRO A 386 9.32 -5.32 13.38
N ASN A 387 9.62 -4.09 12.92
CA ASN A 387 8.88 -2.88 13.25
C ASN A 387 7.85 -2.50 12.16
N SER A 388 7.51 -3.42 11.24
CA SER A 388 6.55 -3.16 10.15
C SER A 388 5.13 -2.83 10.63
N LEU A 389 4.80 -3.15 11.89
CA LEU A 389 3.57 -2.77 12.57
C LEU A 389 3.82 -2.55 14.06
N LYS A 390 3.43 -1.38 14.56
CA LYS A 390 3.30 -1.09 15.99
C LYS A 390 1.87 -0.64 16.28
N VAL A 391 1.19 -1.32 17.20
CA VAL A 391 -0.14 -0.94 17.68
C VAL A 391 0.01 -0.12 18.97
N VAL A 392 -0.65 1.03 19.04
CA VAL A 392 -0.64 1.91 20.22
C VAL A 392 -2.07 2.26 20.64
N THR A 393 -2.24 2.51 21.94
CA THR A 393 -3.45 3.15 22.45
C THR A 393 -3.23 4.65 22.46
N ALA A 394 -4.03 5.36 21.68
CA ALA A 394 -3.95 6.79 21.46
C ALA A 394 -5.21 7.49 21.99
N TYR A 395 -5.18 8.82 22.08
CA TYR A 395 -6.37 9.64 22.26
C TYR A 395 -6.55 10.55 21.05
N VAL A 396 -7.76 10.58 20.49
CA VAL A 396 -8.13 11.42 19.34
C VAL A 396 -9.20 12.43 19.74
N GLU A 397 -9.25 13.55 19.03
CA GLU A 397 -10.34 14.52 19.21
C GLU A 397 -11.73 13.93 18.84
N PRO A 398 -12.83 14.45 19.42
CA PRO A 398 -14.18 13.90 19.20
C PRO A 398 -14.60 13.76 17.74
N SER A 399 -14.24 14.72 16.89
CA SER A 399 -14.55 14.72 15.45
C SER A 399 -13.96 13.53 14.70
N LEU A 400 -12.87 12.95 15.18
CA LEU A 400 -12.29 11.74 14.59
C LEU A 400 -13.06 10.47 14.98
N ALA A 401 -13.73 10.46 16.14
CA ALA A 401 -14.53 9.31 16.56
C ALA A 401 -15.83 9.14 15.77
N THR A 402 -16.27 10.18 15.06
CA THR A 402 -17.42 10.14 14.16
C THR A 402 -17.05 9.79 12.72
N ALA A 403 -15.78 9.45 12.46
CA ALA A 403 -15.33 9.07 11.13
C ALA A 403 -16.13 7.89 10.58
N MET A 404 -16.34 7.90 9.27
CA MET A 404 -16.82 6.72 8.56
C MET A 404 -15.64 5.80 8.22
N PRO A 405 -15.85 4.47 8.11
CA PRO A 405 -14.81 3.57 7.62
C PRO A 405 -14.27 4.05 6.27
N ASP A 406 -12.95 3.97 6.08
CA ASP A 406 -12.24 4.47 4.90
C ASP A 406 -12.07 6.01 4.80
N GLU A 407 -12.53 6.80 5.76
CA GLU A 407 -12.22 8.24 5.78
C GLU A 407 -10.76 8.51 6.13
N LYS A 408 -10.14 9.47 5.42
CA LYS A 408 -8.73 9.83 5.57
C LYS A 408 -8.56 11.15 6.30
N PHE A 409 -7.57 11.18 7.19
CA PHE A 409 -7.24 12.32 8.02
C PHE A 409 -5.74 12.59 8.01
N GLN A 410 -5.36 13.85 8.19
CA GLN A 410 -4.00 14.20 8.57
C GLN A 410 -3.98 14.36 10.09
N PHE A 411 -3.36 13.43 10.81
CA PHE A 411 -3.09 13.64 12.22
C PHE A 411 -1.92 14.62 12.31
N GLU A 412 -2.21 15.77 12.90
CA GLU A 412 -1.30 16.89 12.97
C GLU A 412 0.07 16.47 13.51
N ARG A 413 1.14 16.81 12.78
CA ARG A 413 2.55 16.45 13.03
C ARG A 413 2.96 14.98 12.80
N PHE A 414 2.02 14.05 12.67
CA PHE A 414 2.35 12.62 12.54
C PHE A 414 2.31 12.12 11.11
N GLY A 415 1.28 12.47 10.36
CA GLY A 415 1.09 11.96 9.00
C GLY A 415 -0.36 11.77 8.64
N TYR A 416 -0.58 10.94 7.63
CA TYR A 416 -1.89 10.61 7.11
C TYR A 416 -2.36 9.28 7.70
N PHE A 417 -3.63 9.24 8.09
CA PHE A 417 -4.29 8.11 8.72
C PHE A 417 -5.62 7.83 8.02
N VAL A 418 -6.08 6.58 8.09
CA VAL A 418 -7.40 6.16 7.61
C VAL A 418 -8.14 5.43 8.72
N ALA A 419 -9.44 5.67 8.87
CA ALA A 419 -10.30 4.84 9.69
C ALA A 419 -10.37 3.42 9.08
N ASP A 420 -9.90 2.40 9.79
CA ASP A 420 -9.72 1.05 9.21
C ASP A 420 -11.03 0.51 8.64
N ARG A 421 -11.00 0.04 7.39
CA ARG A 421 -12.20 -0.35 6.66
C ARG A 421 -12.98 -1.53 7.25
N VAL A 422 -12.32 -2.32 8.09
CA VAL A 422 -12.84 -3.59 8.62
C VAL A 422 -13.11 -3.46 10.12
N ASP A 423 -12.16 -2.88 10.85
CA ASP A 423 -12.17 -2.87 12.31
C ASP A 423 -12.68 -1.54 12.89
N HIS A 424 -12.84 -0.49 12.08
CA HIS A 424 -13.49 0.75 12.51
C HIS A 424 -15.00 0.67 12.27
N ALA A 425 -15.78 0.98 13.30
CA ALA A 425 -17.22 1.21 13.18
C ALA A 425 -17.62 2.44 14.00
N THR A 426 -18.53 3.24 13.46
CA THR A 426 -19.04 4.42 14.16
C THR A 426 -19.73 3.98 15.46
N GLY A 427 -19.36 4.59 16.59
CA GLY A 427 -19.87 4.23 17.92
C GLY A 427 -19.12 3.11 18.62
N SER A 428 -18.10 2.49 18.00
CA SER A 428 -17.14 1.62 18.69
C SER A 428 -15.85 2.37 19.03
N LYS A 429 -14.90 1.69 19.68
CA LYS A 429 -13.54 2.20 19.83
C LYS A 429 -12.96 2.48 18.44
N PRO A 430 -12.54 3.72 18.12
CA PRO A 430 -11.99 4.04 16.81
C PRO A 430 -10.69 3.27 16.54
N VAL A 431 -10.56 2.75 15.31
CA VAL A 431 -9.34 2.12 14.82
C VAL A 431 -8.79 2.89 13.63
N PHE A 432 -7.52 3.32 13.70
CA PHE A 432 -6.87 4.05 12.62
C PHE A 432 -5.59 3.36 12.15
N ASN A 433 -5.38 3.33 10.84
CA ASN A 433 -4.13 2.90 10.22
C ASN A 433 -3.33 4.11 9.78
N ARG A 434 -2.03 4.17 10.10
CA ARG A 434 -1.12 5.16 9.48
C ARG A 434 -0.90 4.79 8.01
N VAL A 435 -1.32 5.66 7.10
CA VAL A 435 -1.10 5.48 5.66
C VAL A 435 0.37 5.77 5.32
N THR A 436 0.83 6.98 5.61
CA THR A 436 2.23 7.43 5.44
C THR A 436 2.53 8.62 6.37
N GLY A 437 3.81 8.89 6.66
CA GLY A 437 4.25 10.04 7.45
C GLY A 437 4.14 11.36 6.67
N LEU A 438 4.36 12.50 7.36
CA LEU A 438 4.38 13.83 6.69
C LEU A 438 5.58 14.00 5.75
N LYS A 439 6.68 13.31 6.02
CA LYS A 439 7.91 13.29 5.24
C LYS A 439 8.48 11.89 5.22
N ASP A 440 9.35 11.61 4.26
CA ASP A 440 10.09 10.36 4.28
C ASP A 440 11.06 10.34 5.48
N SER A 441 11.01 9.26 6.25
CA SER A 441 11.88 9.00 7.40
C SER A 441 12.95 7.96 7.12
N TRP A 442 12.87 7.28 5.97
CA TRP A 442 13.90 6.35 5.53
C TRP A 442 15.03 7.15 4.86
N GLY A 443 16.28 6.84 5.23
CA GLY A 443 17.45 7.39 4.54
C GLY A 443 17.44 6.98 3.07
N LYS A 444 17.94 7.86 2.19
CA LYS A 444 18.18 7.53 0.78
C LYS A 444 19.33 6.55 0.61
#